data_AF-A0A9N7TRG0-F1
#
_entry.id   AF-A0A9N7TRG0-F1
#
_cell.length_a   1.000
_cell.length_b   1.000
_cell.length_c   1.000
_cell.angle_alpha   90.00
_cell.angle_beta   90.00
_cell.angle_gamma   90.00
#
_symmetry.space_group_name_H-M   'P 1'
#
loop_
_entity.id
_entity.type
_entity.pdbx_description
1 polymer ?
#
loop_
_entity_poly.entity_id
_entity_poly.type
_entity_poly.pdbx_seq_one_letter_code
_entity_poly.pdbx_strand_id
1 'polypeptide(L)'
;MSKTFAHRRNKIVNLSPSIEDIKARWPALFEASHIEDEFQRITRVHLESKFMSKLDEYTPKLLNLFQSKGGTMGLRLQAIYSRLQAILASTYPEMLSFVV
;
A
#
# COMPACT_ATOMS: atom_id res chain seq x y z
N MET A 1 8.54 -28.24 -11.94
CA MET A 1 9.78 -27.42 -12.04
C MET A 1 9.54 -26.05 -11.43
N SER A 2 9.96 -25.84 -10.19
CA SER A 2 10.02 -24.52 -9.56
C SER A 2 11.05 -23.67 -10.29
N LYS A 3 10.59 -22.75 -11.15
CA LYS A 3 11.50 -21.84 -11.86
C LYS A 3 12.10 -20.87 -10.84
N THR A 4 13.42 -20.88 -10.71
CA THR A 4 14.15 -20.03 -9.76
C THR A 4 13.93 -18.54 -10.05
N PHE A 5 14.08 -17.70 -9.03
CA PHE A 5 13.97 -16.24 -9.14
C PHE A 5 14.71 -15.63 -10.32
N ALA A 6 15.97 -16.02 -10.51
CA ALA A 6 16.84 -15.47 -11.54
C ALA A 6 16.27 -15.70 -12.94
N HIS A 7 15.71 -16.89 -13.18
CA HIS A 7 15.07 -17.21 -14.45
C HIS A 7 13.83 -16.35 -14.71
N ARG A 8 12.97 -16.19 -13.69
CA ARG A 8 11.77 -15.36 -13.80
C ARG A 8 12.12 -13.88 -14.01
N ARG A 9 13.03 -13.33 -13.22
CA ARG A 9 13.50 -11.93 -13.35
C ARG A 9 14.07 -11.67 -14.74
N ASN A 10 14.92 -12.56 -15.24
CA ASN A 10 15.48 -12.43 -16.59
C ASN A 10 14.36 -12.39 -17.65
N LYS A 11 13.35 -13.26 -17.55
CA LYS A 11 12.22 -13.23 -18.47
C LYS A 11 11.36 -11.97 -18.36
N ILE A 12 11.02 -11.52 -17.14
CA ILE A 12 10.17 -10.35 -16.96
C ILE A 12 10.89 -9.08 -17.43
N VAL A 13 12.18 -8.91 -17.08
CA VAL A 13 12.94 -7.70 -17.39
C VAL A 13 13.32 -7.61 -18.87
N ASN A 14 13.71 -8.73 -19.48
CA ASN A 14 14.19 -8.71 -20.87
C ASN A 14 13.08 -8.87 -21.91
N LEU A 15 12.02 -9.62 -21.58
CA LEU A 15 10.93 -9.89 -22.53
C LEU A 15 9.72 -8.98 -22.34
N SER A 16 9.66 -8.24 -21.22
CA SER A 16 8.55 -7.36 -20.85
C SER A 16 7.16 -7.92 -21.23
N PRO A 17 6.84 -9.16 -20.81
CA PRO A 17 5.60 -9.82 -21.20
C PRO A 17 4.38 -9.10 -20.61
N SER A 18 3.21 -9.37 -21.18
CA SER A 18 1.96 -8.82 -20.66
C SER A 18 1.68 -9.29 -19.21
N ILE A 19 0.91 -8.52 -18.45
CA ILE A 19 0.49 -8.93 -17.09
C ILE A 19 -0.28 -10.26 -17.13
N GLU A 20 -1.08 -10.49 -18.18
CA GLU A 20 -1.81 -11.74 -18.38
C GLU A 20 -0.85 -12.94 -18.53
N ASP A 21 0.21 -12.79 -19.33
CA ASP A 21 1.23 -13.82 -19.50
C ASP A 21 2.01 -14.10 -18.21
N ILE A 22 2.31 -13.05 -17.43
CA ILE A 22 2.99 -13.18 -16.14
C ILE A 22 2.10 -13.94 -15.17
N LYS A 23 0.81 -13.61 -15.12
CA LYS A 23 -0.17 -14.27 -14.24
C LYS A 23 -0.40 -15.72 -14.63
N ALA A 24 -0.47 -16.02 -15.92
CA ALA A 24 -0.61 -17.41 -16.41
C ALA A 24 0.62 -18.26 -16.06
N ARG A 25 1.83 -17.70 -16.14
CA ARG A 25 3.09 -18.43 -15.91
C ARG A 25 3.52 -18.50 -14.44
N TRP A 26 3.19 -17.47 -13.66
CA TRP A 26 3.57 -17.32 -12.26
C TRP A 26 2.41 -16.72 -11.44
N PRO A 27 1.29 -17.45 -11.29
CA PRO A 27 0.12 -16.94 -10.57
C PRO A 27 0.45 -16.59 -9.12
N ALA A 28 1.36 -17.34 -8.49
CA ALA A 28 1.87 -17.10 -7.15
C ALA A 28 2.42 -15.67 -6.96
N LEU A 29 2.97 -15.02 -8.00
CA LEU A 29 3.44 -13.62 -7.89
C LEU A 29 2.31 -12.61 -7.60
N PHE A 30 1.06 -13.02 -7.68
CA PHE A 30 -0.10 -12.19 -7.38
C PHE A 30 -0.72 -12.53 -6.02
N GLU A 31 -0.09 -13.43 -5.26
CA GLU A 31 -0.40 -13.66 -3.85
C GLU A 31 0.42 -12.70 -2.98
N ALA A 32 -0.19 -12.14 -1.95
CA ALA A 32 0.42 -11.09 -1.13
C ALA A 32 1.77 -11.52 -0.52
N SER A 33 1.85 -12.73 0.05
CA SER A 33 3.08 -13.28 0.64
C SER A 33 4.23 -13.38 -0.36
N HIS A 34 3.95 -13.86 -1.57
CA HIS A 34 4.96 -13.96 -2.61
C HIS A 34 5.39 -12.58 -3.14
N ILE A 35 4.48 -11.60 -3.21
CA ILE A 35 4.84 -10.21 -3.56
C ILE A 35 5.80 -9.64 -2.51
N GLU A 36 5.50 -9.85 -1.23
CA GLU A 36 6.34 -9.40 -0.12
C GLU A 36 7.74 -10.02 -0.20
N ASP A 37 7.83 -11.34 -0.41
CA ASP A 37 9.10 -12.06 -0.56
C ASP A 37 9.91 -11.57 -1.76
N GLU A 38 9.26 -11.35 -2.91
CA GLU A 38 9.92 -10.80 -4.10
C GLU A 38 10.43 -9.39 -3.85
N PHE A 39 9.58 -8.54 -3.27
CA PHE A 39 9.90 -7.15 -2.99
C PHE A 39 11.09 -7.07 -2.03
N GLN A 40 11.07 -7.84 -0.95
CA GLN A 40 12.17 -7.93 0.00
C GLN A 40 13.43 -8.49 -0.68
N ARG A 41 13.32 -9.51 -1.54
CA ARG A 41 14.51 -10.03 -2.22
C ARG A 41 15.13 -9.04 -3.21
N ILE A 42 14.32 -8.20 -3.86
CA ILE A 42 14.81 -7.20 -4.83
C ILE A 42 15.36 -5.96 -4.13
N THR A 43 14.63 -5.44 -3.13
CA THR A 43 14.89 -4.13 -2.52
C THR A 43 15.62 -4.22 -1.18
N ARG A 44 15.63 -5.41 -0.55
CA ARG A 44 16.06 -5.66 0.84
C ARG A 44 15.20 -4.94 1.89
N VAL A 45 14.01 -4.47 1.51
CA VAL A 45 13.09 -3.76 2.39
C VAL A 45 11.84 -4.59 2.60
N HIS A 46 11.35 -4.65 3.84
CA HIS A 46 10.04 -5.25 4.14
C HIS A 46 8.93 -4.37 3.60
N LEU A 47 8.14 -4.91 2.65
CA LEU A 47 7.13 -4.16 1.92
C LEU A 47 6.08 -3.55 2.86
N GLU A 48 5.43 -4.39 3.67
CA GLU A 48 4.32 -3.96 4.54
C GLU A 48 4.77 -2.90 5.54
N SER A 49 5.84 -3.17 6.29
CA SER A 49 6.39 -2.22 7.27
C SER A 49 6.77 -0.88 6.62
N LYS A 50 7.43 -0.91 5.45
CA LYS A 50 7.80 0.32 4.74
C LYS A 50 6.60 1.07 4.21
N PHE A 51 5.61 0.34 3.68
CA PHE A 51 4.37 0.91 3.17
C PHE A 51 3.60 1.60 4.29
N MET A 52 3.40 0.93 5.43
CA MET A 52 2.72 1.51 6.60
C MET A 52 3.46 2.74 7.12
N SER A 53 4.78 2.65 7.30
CA SER A 53 5.60 3.81 7.70
C SER A 53 5.46 5.00 6.75
N LYS A 54 5.41 4.76 5.44
CA LYS A 54 5.22 5.82 4.44
C LYS A 54 3.79 6.34 4.43
N LEU A 55 2.81 5.47 4.64
CA LEU A 55 1.41 5.86 4.78
C LEU A 55 1.24 6.79 5.97
N ASP A 56 1.81 6.46 7.14
CA ASP A 56 1.81 7.31 8.33
C ASP A 56 2.49 8.67 8.06
N GLU A 57 3.66 8.66 7.40
CA GLU A 57 4.39 9.89 7.05
C GLU A 57 3.57 10.84 6.16
N TYR A 58 2.82 10.29 5.19
CA TYR A 58 2.03 11.10 4.25
C TYR A 58 0.60 11.37 4.71
N THR A 59 0.09 10.64 5.70
CA THR A 59 -1.28 10.78 6.19
C THR A 59 -1.63 12.23 6.58
N PRO A 60 -0.82 12.97 7.35
CA PRO A 60 -1.12 14.37 7.68
C PRO A 60 -1.28 15.27 6.45
N LYS A 61 -0.43 15.07 5.42
CA LYS A 61 -0.50 15.84 4.17
C LYS A 61 -1.74 15.51 3.37
N LEU A 62 -2.11 14.23 3.29
CA LEU A 62 -3.33 13.77 2.63
C LEU A 62 -4.59 14.33 3.32
N LEU A 63 -4.60 14.31 4.66
CA LEU A 63 -5.70 14.86 5.45
C LEU A 63 -5.87 16.37 5.22
N ASN A 64 -4.79 17.14 5.23
CA ASN A 64 -4.83 18.58 4.93
C ASN A 64 -5.36 18.85 3.52
N LEU A 65 -4.92 18.08 2.52
CA LEU A 65 -5.45 18.19 1.16
C LEU A 65 -6.95 17.87 1.11
N PHE A 66 -7.41 16.86 1.84
CA PHE A 66 -8.82 16.50 1.91
C PHE A 66 -9.68 17.57 2.58
N GLN A 67 -9.19 18.21 3.64
CA GLN A 67 -9.89 19.31 4.29
C GLN A 67 -9.98 20.55 3.38
N SER A 68 -8.96 20.79 2.55
CA SER A 68 -8.96 21.90 1.58
C SER A 68 -9.89 21.66 0.38
N LYS A 69 -10.30 20.42 0.13
CA LYS A 69 -11.10 20.05 -1.04
C LYS A 69 -12.58 20.29 -0.75
N GLY A 70 -13.20 21.21 -1.49
CA GLY A 70 -14.64 21.51 -1.40
C GLY A 70 -15.53 20.57 -2.23
N GLY A 71 -16.82 20.90 -2.31
CA GLY A 71 -17.81 20.20 -3.13
C GLY A 71 -18.20 18.81 -2.62
N THR A 72 -18.88 18.03 -3.46
CA THR A 72 -19.43 16.71 -3.09
C THR A 72 -18.35 15.69 -2.70
N MET A 73 -17.16 15.78 -3.32
CA MET A 73 -15.99 14.99 -2.92
C MET A 73 -15.45 15.41 -1.55
N GLY A 74 -15.39 16.71 -1.27
CA GLY A 74 -14.99 17.24 0.04
C GLY A 74 -15.87 16.72 1.18
N LEU A 75 -17.19 16.77 0.99
CA LEU A 75 -18.17 16.27 1.97
C LEU A 75 -18.01 14.76 2.24
N ARG A 76 -17.78 13.96 1.19
CA ARG A 76 -17.53 12.52 1.35
C ARG A 76 -16.24 12.26 2.12
N LEU A 77 -15.17 12.99 1.81
CA LEU A 77 -13.88 12.87 2.49
C LEU A 77 -13.98 13.29 3.96
N GLN A 78 -14.70 14.38 4.24
CA GLN A 78 -14.97 14.84 5.60
C GLN A 78 -15.75 13.80 6.42
N ALA A 79 -16.77 13.16 5.82
CA ALA A 79 -17.51 12.09 6.47
C ALA A 79 -16.64 10.86 6.81
N ILE A 80 -15.73 10.49 5.90
CA ILE A 80 -14.75 9.42 6.15
C ILE A 80 -13.79 9.84 7.27
N TYR A 81 -13.28 11.07 7.24
CA TYR A 81 -12.37 11.58 8.25
C TYR A 81 -13.00 11.59 9.64
N SER A 82 -14.25 12.08 9.77
CA SER A 82 -14.98 12.08 11.04
C SER A 82 -15.22 10.67 11.58
N ARG A 83 -15.47 9.68 10.71
CA ARG A 83 -15.56 8.26 11.14
C ARG A 83 -14.21 7.74 11.63
N LEU A 84 -13.12 8.06 10.95
CA LEU A 84 -11.78 7.67 11.38
C LEU A 84 -11.43 8.29 12.73
N GLN A 85 -11.73 9.57 12.94
CA GLN A 85 -11.55 10.24 14.23
C GLN A 85 -12.37 9.58 15.34
N ALA A 86 -13.63 9.20 15.06
CA ALA A 86 -14.47 8.51 16.04
C ALA A 86 -13.93 7.13 16.43
N ILE A 87 -13.40 6.37 15.46
CA ILE A 87 -12.78 5.05 15.71
C ILE A 87 -11.48 5.20 16.50
N LEU A 88 -10.65 6.20 16.16
CA LEU A 88 -9.41 6.47 16.90
C LEU A 88 -9.71 6.91 18.34
N ALA A 89 -10.72 7.76 18.54
CA ALA A 89 -11.17 8.20 19.86
C ALA A 89 -11.68 7.04 20.74
N SER A 90 -12.32 6.02 20.14
CA SER A 90 -12.81 4.87 20.88
C SER A 90 -11.76 3.78 21.12
N THR A 91 -10.73 3.70 20.28
CA THR A 91 -9.71 2.63 20.32
C THR A 91 -8.41 3.05 21.02
N TYR A 92 -8.01 4.33 20.89
CA TYR A 92 -6.81 4.89 21.49
C TYR A 92 -7.06 6.32 21.99
N PRO A 93 -7.80 6.49 23.10
CA PRO A 93 -8.19 7.81 23.61
C PRO A 93 -7.00 8.72 23.95
N GLU A 94 -5.83 8.15 24.23
CA GLU A 94 -4.61 8.90 24.57
C GLU A 94 -3.86 9.47 23.34
N MET A 95 -4.17 9.01 22.13
CA MET A 95 -3.50 9.45 20.89
C MET A 95 -4.20 10.64 20.21
N LEU A 96 -5.29 11.16 20.81
CA LEU A 96 -6.04 12.30 20.26
C LEU A 96 -5.23 13.60 20.18
N SER A 97 -4.15 13.72 20.96
CA SER A 97 -3.26 14.89 20.96
C SER A 97 -2.27 14.93 19.78
N PHE A 98 -2.09 13.83 19.05
CA PHE A 98 -1.16 13.77 17.90
C PHE A 98 -1.83 14.08 16.55
N VAL A 99 -3.17 14.15 16.52
CA VAL A 99 -3.97 14.34 15.30
C VAL A 99 -4.60 15.76 15.23
N VAL A 100 -4.48 16.55 16.30
CA VAL A 100 -4.87 17.97 16.39
C VAL A 100 -3.62 18.84 16.34
#